data_AF-A0A293MWX3-F1
#
_entry.id   AF-A0A293MWX3-F1
#
_cell.length_a   1.000
_cell.length_b   1.000
_cell.length_c   1.000
_cell.angle_alpha   90.00
_cell.angle_beta   90.00
_cell.angle_gamma   90.00
#
_symmetry.space_group_name_H-M   'P 1'
#
loop_
_entity.id
_entity.type
_entity.pdbx_description
1 polymer ?
#
loop_
_entity_poly.entity_id
_entity_poly.type
_entity_poly.pdbx_seq_one_letter_code
_entity_poly.pdbx_strand_id
1 'polypeptide(L)'
;MRVYSHHPFLALAFCAAAGVLFIYPFVLRYTVYKDSFIAMAITDMLPVRDRMSSIWCSGQELSMSHSFSAYMFRERDTPPPTRSLGRVITLNMTMMIPKQTYEYWGFYFLEGSSFTVSVCSRLSGAAFSLIRGTPALRACLAALARKRDGRDDSDEDSDEADELGSSPESDEQSSTLSSSEGMLLNETHGIHVCNNAQFHVPLKWTYSCGTPHDRQDHKHNITYHVKRSDFYYMFFASNPPLYVTPNTIDAKFYLNRTLYDTRQSVAKTDVENCKNVSRCTVDLGLGSDEYLVVEMDVNSSMPTWTSDVLTSKCLPRKRLYFVFYFVFGLFIMMAAFQG
;
A
#
# COMPACT_ATOMS: atom_id res chain seq x y z
N MET A 1 -68.90 11.11 8.45
CA MET A 1 -67.98 10.66 7.38
C MET A 1 -66.60 10.52 8.01
N ARG A 2 -66.11 9.29 8.13
CA ARG A 2 -64.78 8.99 8.65
C ARG A 2 -63.76 9.22 7.53
N VAL A 3 -62.93 10.25 7.65
CA VAL A 3 -61.76 10.45 6.79
C VAL A 3 -60.64 9.60 7.41
N TYR A 4 -60.51 8.35 6.97
CA TYR A 4 -59.46 7.44 7.42
C TYR A 4 -58.20 7.62 6.57
N SER A 5 -57.14 8.10 7.22
CA SER A 5 -55.72 7.73 7.11
C SER A 5 -55.20 7.13 5.79
N HIS A 6 -54.81 7.99 4.83
CA HIS A 6 -53.83 7.62 3.78
C HIS A 6 -52.46 8.30 3.95
N HIS A 7 -52.29 9.19 4.94
CA HIS A 7 -51.08 10.00 5.11
C HIS A 7 -49.92 9.44 5.97
N PRO A 8 -50.06 8.45 6.88
CA PRO A 8 -48.93 8.07 7.73
C PRO A 8 -47.81 7.37 6.95
N PHE A 9 -48.16 6.56 5.94
CA PHE A 9 -47.18 5.88 5.08
C PHE A 9 -46.42 6.87 4.20
N LEU A 10 -47.09 7.93 3.72
CA LEU A 10 -46.50 8.96 2.89
C LEU A 10 -45.51 9.82 3.69
N ALA A 11 -45.90 10.28 4.89
CA ALA A 11 -45.03 11.02 5.78
C ALA A 11 -43.80 10.20 6.20
N LEU A 12 -43.99 8.92 6.51
CA LEU A 12 -42.89 8.00 6.82
C LEU A 12 -41.93 7.84 5.63
N ALA A 13 -42.45 7.74 4.39
CA ALA A 13 -41.64 7.68 3.19
C ALA A 13 -40.81 8.95 2.98
N PHE A 14 -41.37 10.15 3.20
CA PHE A 14 -40.63 11.41 3.11
C PHE A 14 -39.55 11.53 4.19
N CYS A 15 -39.85 11.13 5.43
CA CYS A 15 -38.86 11.10 6.51
C CYS A 15 -37.72 10.10 6.23
N ALA A 16 -38.04 8.92 5.71
CA ALA A 16 -37.04 7.94 5.31
C ALA A 16 -36.16 8.48 4.17
N ALA A 17 -36.76 9.08 3.13
CA ALA A 17 -36.03 9.68 2.02
C ALA A 17 -35.14 10.85 2.49
N ALA A 18 -35.64 11.71 3.38
CA ALA A 18 -34.84 12.77 4.01
C ALA A 18 -33.66 12.18 4.79
N GLY A 19 -33.89 11.13 5.58
CA GLY A 19 -32.84 10.39 6.28
C GLY A 19 -31.75 9.91 5.34
N VAL A 20 -32.11 9.28 4.22
CA VAL A 20 -31.15 8.83 3.20
C VAL A 20 -30.38 10.00 2.58
N LEU A 21 -31.06 11.10 2.20
CA LEU A 21 -30.42 12.27 1.60
C LEU A 21 -29.42 12.98 2.51
N PHE A 22 -29.59 12.88 3.84
CA PHE A 22 -28.65 13.42 4.81
C PHE A 22 -27.52 12.43 5.12
N ILE A 23 -27.86 11.18 5.42
CA ILE A 23 -26.91 10.15 5.86
C ILE A 23 -25.95 9.78 4.72
N TYR A 24 -26.45 9.64 3.49
CA TYR A 24 -25.64 9.17 2.37
C TYR A 24 -24.42 10.07 2.05
N PRO A 25 -24.55 11.38 1.78
CA PRO A 25 -23.39 12.24 1.54
C PRO A 25 -22.50 12.36 2.78
N PHE A 26 -23.07 12.30 3.99
CA PHE A 26 -22.30 12.31 5.22
C PHE A 26 -21.38 11.08 5.32
N VAL A 27 -21.93 9.88 5.13
CA VAL A 27 -21.19 8.61 5.12
C VAL A 27 -20.13 8.63 4.03
N LEU A 28 -20.46 9.06 2.81
CA LEU A 28 -19.49 9.15 1.71
C LEU A 28 -18.29 10.04 2.07
N ARG A 29 -18.54 11.20 2.66
CA ARG A 29 -17.50 12.16 3.03
C ARG A 29 -16.59 11.66 4.14
N TYR A 30 -17.16 11.05 5.19
CA TYR A 30 -16.42 10.77 6.41
C TYR A 30 -15.95 9.33 6.56
N THR A 31 -16.51 8.39 5.80
CA THR A 31 -16.14 6.96 5.89
C THR A 31 -15.53 6.44 4.58
N VAL A 32 -16.15 6.76 3.43
CA VAL A 32 -15.72 6.21 2.14
C VAL A 32 -14.51 6.97 1.59
N TYR A 33 -14.63 8.30 1.44
CA TYR A 33 -13.61 9.16 0.83
C TYR A 33 -12.74 9.91 1.86
N LYS A 34 -12.42 9.22 2.96
CA LYS A 34 -11.42 9.71 3.91
C LYS A 34 -10.02 9.71 3.30
N ASP A 35 -9.09 10.36 3.99
CA ASP A 35 -7.68 10.42 3.60
C ASP A 35 -7.10 9.02 3.39
N SER A 36 -6.37 8.85 2.29
CA SER A 36 -5.65 7.63 1.96
C SER A 36 -4.15 7.87 2.16
N PHE A 37 -3.48 6.92 2.81
CA PHE A 37 -2.05 6.97 3.07
C PHE A 37 -1.41 5.86 2.28
N ILE A 38 -0.55 6.20 1.34
CA ILE A 38 0.09 5.27 0.44
C ILE A 38 1.58 5.29 0.67
N ALA A 39 2.12 4.16 1.11
CA ALA A 39 3.54 4.06 1.32
C ALA A 39 4.25 3.85 -0.02
N MET A 40 5.22 4.71 -0.32
CA MET A 40 6.01 4.69 -1.54
C MET A 40 7.48 4.49 -1.20
N ALA A 41 8.14 3.59 -1.91
CA ALA A 41 9.60 3.55 -1.93
C ALA A 41 10.13 4.42 -3.07
N ILE A 42 11.39 4.85 -2.97
CA ILE A 42 12.08 5.54 -4.06
C ILE A 42 11.94 4.79 -5.39
N THR A 43 11.77 5.52 -6.49
CA THR A 43 11.53 4.99 -7.86
C THR A 43 10.23 4.20 -8.06
N ASP A 44 9.38 4.09 -7.04
CA ASP A 44 8.05 3.53 -7.25
C ASP A 44 7.20 4.50 -8.06
N MET A 45 6.46 3.91 -9.00
CA MET A 45 5.46 4.60 -9.80
C MET A 45 4.16 3.80 -9.68
N LEU A 46 3.16 4.36 -9.03
CA LEU A 46 1.93 3.65 -8.70
C LEU A 46 0.68 4.47 -9.02
N PRO A 47 -0.42 3.80 -9.41
CA PRO A 47 -1.70 4.47 -9.60
C PRO A 47 -2.40 4.71 -8.25
N VAL A 48 -2.81 5.96 -8.01
CA VAL A 48 -3.63 6.37 -6.87
C VAL A 48 -5.09 6.20 -7.25
N ARG A 49 -5.65 5.02 -6.92
CA ARG A 49 -7.05 4.67 -7.22
C ARG A 49 -7.93 4.60 -5.99
N ASP A 50 -7.34 4.32 -4.84
CA ASP A 50 -8.09 4.10 -3.61
C ASP A 50 -8.74 5.39 -3.11
N ARG A 51 -10.02 5.29 -2.72
CA ARG A 51 -10.80 6.36 -2.07
C ARG A 51 -10.88 7.67 -2.87
N MET A 52 -10.89 7.57 -4.20
CA MET A 52 -11.02 8.69 -5.13
C MET A 52 -12.32 8.60 -5.93
N SER A 53 -13.03 9.71 -6.12
CA SER A 53 -14.24 9.75 -6.96
C SER A 53 -14.34 11.07 -7.72
N SER A 54 -14.46 10.99 -9.05
CA SER A 54 -14.67 12.16 -9.91
C SER A 54 -16.03 12.84 -9.72
N ILE A 55 -17.00 12.16 -9.07
CA ILE A 55 -18.33 12.70 -8.77
C ILE A 55 -18.29 13.50 -7.47
N TRP A 56 -17.78 12.88 -6.40
CA TRP A 56 -17.83 13.43 -5.03
C TRP A 56 -16.64 14.32 -4.69
N CYS A 57 -15.49 14.08 -5.32
CA CYS A 57 -14.31 14.91 -5.20
C CYS A 57 -14.29 15.93 -6.35
N SER A 58 -13.99 17.20 -6.03
CA SER A 58 -13.66 18.20 -7.04
C SER A 58 -12.21 18.11 -7.50
N GLY A 59 -11.34 17.58 -6.65
CA GLY A 59 -9.91 17.43 -6.89
C GLY A 59 -9.27 16.52 -5.85
N GLN A 60 -8.00 16.18 -6.07
CA GLN A 60 -7.18 15.40 -5.17
C GLN A 60 -6.00 16.24 -4.69
N GLU A 61 -5.83 16.33 -3.38
CA GLU A 61 -4.63 16.90 -2.76
C GLU A 61 -3.65 15.78 -2.42
N LEU A 62 -2.43 15.90 -2.90
CA LEU A 62 -1.33 14.96 -2.68
C LEU A 62 -0.24 15.66 -1.85
N SER A 63 0.25 15.01 -0.80
CA SER A 63 1.32 15.54 0.04
C SER A 63 2.25 14.43 0.52
N MET A 64 3.55 14.64 0.45
CA MET A 64 4.60 13.74 0.90
C MET A 64 5.78 14.56 1.43
N SER A 65 6.64 14.01 2.29
CA SER A 65 7.81 14.75 2.80
C SER A 65 8.89 14.87 1.71
N HIS A 66 9.08 13.79 0.95
CA HIS A 66 9.93 13.75 -0.24
C HIS A 66 9.23 14.35 -1.47
N SER A 67 10.01 14.71 -2.49
CA SER A 67 9.46 15.20 -3.75
C SER A 67 8.90 14.06 -4.60
N PHE A 68 7.81 14.36 -5.29
CA PHE A 68 7.17 13.47 -6.23
C PHE A 68 6.74 14.21 -7.49
N SER A 69 6.49 13.42 -8.52
CA SER A 69 5.88 13.86 -9.77
C SER A 69 4.56 13.12 -9.98
N ALA A 70 3.46 13.86 -10.20
CA ALA A 70 2.15 13.29 -10.47
C ALA A 70 1.78 13.43 -11.96
N TYR A 71 1.09 12.41 -12.47
CA TYR A 71 0.60 12.33 -13.84
C TYR A 71 -0.84 11.85 -13.82
N MET A 72 -1.63 12.22 -14.83
CA MET A 72 -3.03 11.86 -14.92
C MET A 72 -3.28 11.02 -16.16
N PHE A 73 -4.04 9.94 -16.00
CA PHE A 73 -4.41 9.02 -17.06
C PHE A 73 -5.92 8.81 -17.06
N ARG A 74 -6.45 8.20 -18.13
CA ARG A 74 -7.87 7.85 -18.25
C ARG A 74 -8.06 6.35 -18.14
N GLU A 75 -9.11 5.92 -17.46
CA GLU A 75 -9.42 4.52 -17.22
C GLU A 75 -9.74 3.78 -18.52
N ARG A 76 -10.32 4.46 -19.52
CA ARG A 76 -10.53 3.89 -20.85
C ARG A 76 -9.24 3.41 -21.54
N ASP A 77 -8.09 3.98 -21.17
CA ASP A 77 -6.79 3.69 -21.75
C ASP A 77 -6.02 2.67 -20.88
N THR A 78 -6.73 1.82 -20.12
CA THR A 78 -6.12 0.86 -19.19
C THR A 78 -5.82 -0.52 -19.80
N PRO A 79 -4.65 -1.11 -19.47
CA PRO A 79 -3.56 -0.50 -18.72
C PRO A 79 -2.87 0.61 -19.55
N PRO A 80 -2.50 1.75 -18.94
CA PRO A 80 -1.82 2.83 -19.63
C PRO A 80 -0.51 2.29 -20.21
N PRO A 81 -0.08 2.76 -21.41
CA PRO A 81 1.11 2.22 -22.04
C PRO A 81 2.33 2.37 -21.14
N THR A 82 3.12 1.30 -21.08
CA THR A 82 4.31 1.23 -20.25
C THR A 82 5.56 1.33 -21.10
N ARG A 83 6.65 1.78 -20.49
CA ARG A 83 7.99 1.85 -21.08
C ARG A 83 9.02 1.30 -20.10
N SER A 84 10.07 0.67 -20.62
CA SER A 84 11.23 0.34 -19.78
C SER A 84 11.94 1.64 -19.38
N LEU A 85 12.39 1.70 -18.12
CA LEU A 85 13.25 2.79 -17.65
C LEU A 85 14.59 2.83 -18.43
N GLY A 86 15.01 1.72 -19.03
CA GLY A 86 16.22 1.64 -19.86
C GLY A 86 17.55 1.72 -19.09
N ARG A 87 17.50 1.78 -17.75
CA ARG A 87 18.66 1.70 -16.85
C ARG A 87 18.34 0.82 -15.66
N VAL A 88 19.37 0.16 -15.12
CA VAL A 88 19.27 -0.64 -13.91
C VAL A 88 19.54 0.26 -12.69
N ILE A 89 18.57 0.35 -11.79
CA ILE A 89 18.74 1.03 -10.50
C ILE A 89 19.41 0.06 -9.54
N THR A 90 20.48 0.52 -8.88
CA THR A 90 21.18 -0.29 -7.88
C THR A 90 20.89 0.26 -6.49
N LEU A 91 20.40 -0.60 -5.57
CA LEU A 91 20.22 -0.29 -4.15
C LEU A 91 21.11 -1.22 -3.34
N ASN A 92 21.91 -0.67 -2.43
CA ASN A 92 22.68 -1.46 -1.47
C ASN A 92 22.04 -1.31 -0.10
N MET A 93 21.82 -2.44 0.55
CA MET A 93 21.12 -2.45 1.82
C MET A 93 21.73 -3.55 2.69
N THR A 94 22.19 -3.13 3.87
CA THR A 94 22.85 -4.00 4.85
C THR A 94 22.02 -3.98 6.11
N MET A 95 21.65 -5.15 6.61
CA MET A 95 20.78 -5.33 7.75
C MET A 95 21.41 -6.26 8.79
N MET A 96 21.09 -6.05 10.05
CA MET A 96 21.54 -6.88 11.17
C MET A 96 20.33 -7.52 11.82
N ILE A 97 20.07 -8.78 11.47
CA ILE A 97 18.87 -9.50 11.91
C ILE A 97 19.22 -10.38 13.12
N PRO A 98 18.63 -10.14 14.29
CA PRO A 98 18.79 -11.00 15.47
C PRO A 98 18.36 -12.46 15.25
N LYS A 99 18.51 -13.29 16.29
CA LYS A 99 18.02 -14.67 16.26
C LYS A 99 16.49 -14.70 16.24
N GLN A 100 15.94 -15.54 15.36
CA GLN A 100 14.50 -15.79 15.22
C GLN A 100 13.67 -14.52 14.95
N THR A 101 14.25 -13.59 14.21
CA THR A 101 13.58 -12.37 13.76
C THR A 101 13.65 -12.26 12.24
N TYR A 102 12.97 -11.25 11.73
CA TYR A 102 12.91 -10.98 10.32
C TYR A 102 12.95 -9.49 10.04
N GLU A 103 13.32 -9.16 8.82
CA GLU A 103 13.22 -7.83 8.24
C GLU A 103 12.71 -7.98 6.82
N TYR A 104 11.79 -7.13 6.39
CA TYR A 104 11.28 -7.18 5.02
C TYR A 104 11.22 -5.80 4.40
N TRP A 105 11.37 -5.72 3.08
CA TRP A 105 11.25 -4.46 2.32
C TRP A 105 10.27 -4.58 1.17
N GLY A 106 9.39 -3.59 1.03
CA GLY A 106 8.38 -3.50 0.00
C GLY A 106 8.77 -2.58 -1.15
N PHE A 107 8.50 -3.02 -2.37
CA PHE A 107 8.61 -2.22 -3.58
C PHE A 107 7.40 -2.45 -4.48
N TYR A 108 6.88 -1.38 -5.07
CA TYR A 108 5.86 -1.52 -6.11
C TYR A 108 6.52 -1.74 -7.47
N PHE A 109 6.16 -2.83 -8.15
CA PHE A 109 6.64 -3.10 -9.51
C PHE A 109 5.48 -3.17 -10.48
N LEU A 110 5.66 -2.57 -11.66
CA LEU A 110 4.77 -2.80 -12.80
C LEU A 110 5.12 -4.11 -13.50
N GLU A 111 4.10 -4.73 -14.11
CA GLU A 111 4.26 -5.88 -15.00
C GLU A 111 5.35 -5.62 -16.07
N GLY A 112 6.15 -6.65 -16.35
CA GLY A 112 7.29 -6.56 -17.25
C GLY A 112 8.57 -6.04 -16.58
N SER A 113 8.52 -5.57 -15.34
CA SER A 113 9.72 -5.29 -14.55
C SER A 113 10.46 -6.59 -14.21
N SER A 114 11.75 -6.49 -13.89
CA SER A 114 12.51 -7.59 -13.31
C SER A 114 13.49 -7.05 -12.29
N PHE A 115 13.80 -7.84 -11.28
CA PHE A 115 14.81 -7.47 -10.30
C PHE A 115 15.73 -8.65 -10.02
N THR A 116 16.98 -8.34 -9.69
CA THR A 116 17.95 -9.31 -9.21
C THR A 116 18.45 -8.90 -7.84
N VAL A 117 18.39 -9.81 -6.87
CA VAL A 117 18.94 -9.62 -5.53
C VAL A 117 20.22 -10.42 -5.42
N SER A 118 21.34 -9.74 -5.21
CA SER A 118 22.63 -10.35 -4.91
C SER A 118 22.86 -10.26 -3.40
N VAL A 119 22.70 -11.38 -2.70
CA VAL A 119 22.63 -11.41 -1.24
C VAL A 119 23.57 -12.44 -0.64
N CYS A 120 24.16 -12.10 0.50
CA CYS A 120 24.88 -13.04 1.37
C CYS A 120 24.48 -12.82 2.83
N SER A 121 24.75 -13.81 3.68
CA SER A 121 24.69 -13.66 5.13
C SER A 121 26.08 -13.88 5.76
N ARG A 122 26.32 -13.30 6.93
CA ARG A 122 27.57 -13.49 7.67
C ARG A 122 27.61 -14.83 8.40
N LEU A 123 26.47 -15.25 8.95
CA LEU A 123 26.28 -16.50 9.67
C LEU A 123 25.29 -17.40 8.92
N SER A 124 25.37 -18.70 9.17
CA SER A 124 24.40 -19.68 8.68
C SER A 124 23.02 -19.45 9.28
N GLY A 125 21.98 -20.01 8.66
CA GLY A 125 20.62 -19.91 9.17
C GLY A 125 19.90 -18.62 8.79
N ALA A 126 20.29 -17.97 7.70
CA ALA A 126 19.50 -16.90 7.09
C ALA A 126 18.78 -17.40 5.84
N ALA A 127 17.62 -16.82 5.55
CA ALA A 127 16.85 -17.14 4.37
C ALA A 127 16.17 -15.91 3.76
N PHE A 128 15.90 -15.99 2.47
CA PHE A 128 15.20 -14.98 1.69
C PHE A 128 13.91 -15.56 1.12
N SER A 129 12.80 -14.84 1.27
CA SER A 129 11.52 -15.16 0.66
C SER A 129 10.97 -13.96 -0.11
N LEU A 130 10.30 -14.23 -1.23
CA LEU A 130 9.56 -13.20 -1.95
C LEU A 130 8.06 -13.37 -1.74
N ILE A 131 7.39 -12.33 -1.26
CA ILE A 131 5.94 -12.33 -1.04
C ILE A 131 5.32 -11.29 -1.97
N ARG A 132 4.19 -11.60 -2.61
CA ARG A 132 3.49 -10.68 -3.51
C ARG A 132 2.15 -10.26 -2.89
N GLY A 133 1.93 -8.95 -2.81
CA GLY A 133 0.67 -8.34 -2.40
C GLY A 133 0.53 -8.22 -0.89
N THR A 134 -0.07 -7.11 -0.46
CA THR A 134 -0.28 -6.78 0.96
C THR A 134 -1.12 -7.84 1.71
N PRO A 135 -2.17 -8.46 1.12
CA PRO A 135 -2.92 -9.52 1.80
C PRO A 135 -2.05 -10.74 2.16
N ALA A 136 -1.15 -11.15 1.25
CA ALA A 136 -0.25 -12.28 1.50
C ALA A 136 0.79 -11.97 2.58
N LEU A 137 1.32 -10.74 2.59
CA LEU A 137 2.20 -10.27 3.66
C LEU A 137 1.48 -10.28 5.01
N ARG A 138 0.27 -9.70 5.10
CA ARG A 138 -0.53 -9.68 6.34
C ARG A 138 -0.79 -11.08 6.87
N ALA A 139 -1.17 -12.02 6.00
CA ALA A 139 -1.38 -13.41 6.39
C ALA A 139 -0.10 -14.03 6.98
N CYS A 140 1.07 -13.75 6.40
CA CYS A 140 2.33 -14.24 6.97
C CYS A 140 2.67 -13.58 8.32
N LEU A 141 2.53 -12.26 8.43
CA LEU A 141 2.80 -11.55 9.68
C LEU A 141 1.87 -12.01 10.81
N ALA A 142 0.60 -12.26 10.51
CA ALA A 142 -0.36 -12.82 11.46
C ALA A 142 0.03 -14.24 11.90
N ALA A 143 0.47 -15.11 10.98
CA ALA A 143 0.95 -16.44 11.31
C ALA A 143 2.20 -16.40 12.20
N LEU A 144 3.15 -15.51 11.89
CA LEU A 144 4.35 -15.28 12.70
C LEU A 144 4.00 -14.76 14.11
N ALA A 145 3.01 -13.87 14.22
CA ALA A 145 2.53 -13.35 15.50
C ALA A 145 1.87 -14.46 16.35
N ARG A 146 1.01 -15.30 15.76
CA ARG A 146 0.41 -16.45 16.47
C ARG A 146 1.45 -17.42 16.99
N LYS A 147 2.46 -17.71 16.16
CA LYS A 147 3.58 -18.59 16.54
C LYS A 147 4.46 -17.98 17.64
N ARG A 148 4.63 -16.65 17.62
CA ARG A 148 5.28 -15.94 18.72
C ARG A 148 4.48 -16.13 20.02
N ASP A 149 3.17 -15.97 19.98
CA ASP A 149 2.33 -16.03 21.18
C ASP A 149 2.11 -17.47 21.70
N GLY A 150 2.71 -18.48 21.07
CA GLY A 150 2.67 -19.88 21.52
C GLY A 150 1.32 -20.56 21.31
N ARG A 151 0.46 -20.02 20.44
CA ARG A 151 -0.81 -20.65 20.05
C ARG A 151 -0.50 -21.64 18.93
N ASP A 152 -0.21 -22.89 19.31
CA ASP A 152 0.05 -23.98 18.36
C ASP A 152 -1.17 -24.24 17.47
N ASP A 153 -0.91 -24.62 16.21
CA ASP A 153 -1.89 -25.06 15.21
C ASP A 153 -2.48 -26.44 15.58
N SER A 154 -3.07 -26.57 16.76
CA SER A 154 -3.99 -27.65 17.10
C SER A 154 -5.35 -27.02 17.34
N ASP A 155 -6.11 -26.90 16.25
CA ASP A 155 -7.51 -27.30 16.13
C ASP A 155 -8.11 -26.53 14.95
N GLU A 156 -8.24 -27.26 13.84
CA GLU A 156 -9.30 -27.00 12.87
C GLU A 156 -10.63 -27.02 13.65
N ASP A 157 -11.54 -26.09 13.30
CA ASP A 157 -12.88 -25.89 13.86
C ASP A 157 -12.99 -25.17 15.22
N SER A 158 -12.90 -23.83 15.18
CA SER A 158 -13.85 -22.99 15.93
C SER A 158 -14.05 -21.66 15.23
N ASP A 159 -15.25 -21.46 14.70
CA ASP A 159 -15.79 -20.16 14.30
C ASP A 159 -15.95 -19.28 15.55
N GLU A 160 -14.86 -18.68 16.02
CA GLU A 160 -14.90 -17.60 17.01
C GLU A 160 -14.20 -16.39 16.39
N ALA A 161 -15.00 -15.59 15.67
CA ALA A 161 -14.63 -14.25 15.25
C ALA A 161 -14.61 -13.37 16.50
N ASP A 162 -13.49 -13.33 17.21
CA ASP A 162 -13.27 -12.36 18.28
C ASP A 162 -13.19 -10.96 17.66
N GLU A 163 -14.29 -10.22 17.79
CA GLU A 163 -14.39 -8.77 17.63
C GLU A 163 -13.44 -8.06 18.59
N LEU A 164 -12.22 -7.78 18.14
CA LEU A 164 -11.42 -6.67 18.66
C LEU A 164 -11.91 -5.36 18.01
N GLY A 165 -13.03 -4.84 18.50
CA GLY A 165 -13.37 -3.41 18.38
C GLY A 165 -12.69 -2.65 19.52
N SER A 166 -11.74 -1.75 19.30
CA SER A 166 -11.87 -0.45 18.66
C SER A 166 -10.45 0.13 18.56
N SER A 167 -9.97 0.65 17.44
CA SER A 167 -10.54 1.80 16.73
C SER A 167 -10.42 1.64 15.22
N PRO A 168 -11.35 2.26 14.46
CA PRO A 168 -11.34 2.16 13.02
C PRO A 168 -10.22 3.03 12.46
N GLU A 169 -9.36 2.39 11.66
CA GLU A 169 -9.05 2.93 10.34
C GLU A 169 -8.09 4.16 10.32
N SER A 170 -7.10 4.20 11.21
CA SER A 170 -5.90 5.06 11.05
C SER A 170 -4.73 4.28 10.45
N ASP A 171 -4.47 4.55 9.16
CA ASP A 171 -3.13 4.70 8.55
C ASP A 171 -2.21 3.45 8.49
N GLU A 172 -2.70 2.35 7.90
CA GLU A 172 -1.98 1.06 7.86
C GLU A 172 -0.97 0.86 6.72
N GLN A 173 -0.87 1.74 5.72
CA GLN A 173 0.03 1.49 4.59
C GLN A 173 1.49 1.85 4.93
N SER A 174 1.72 2.79 5.86
CA SER A 174 3.06 3.21 6.31
C SER A 174 3.89 2.06 6.90
N SER A 175 3.27 1.14 7.64
CA SER A 175 3.95 0.00 8.27
C SER A 175 4.23 -1.17 7.31
N THR A 176 3.89 -1.06 6.02
CA THR A 176 4.01 -2.18 5.06
C THR A 176 5.30 -2.17 4.23
N LEU A 177 6.09 -1.10 4.24
CA LEU A 177 7.28 -1.02 3.38
C LEU A 177 8.57 -1.52 4.04
N SER A 178 8.69 -1.41 5.36
CA SER A 178 9.78 -2.02 6.10
C SER A 178 9.43 -2.18 7.56
N SER A 179 9.71 -3.35 8.13
CA SER A 179 9.55 -3.60 9.56
C SER A 179 10.55 -4.66 10.03
N SER A 180 11.07 -4.46 11.23
CA SER A 180 11.89 -5.41 11.97
C SER A 180 11.14 -5.74 13.28
N GLU A 181 10.64 -6.97 13.41
CA GLU A 181 9.79 -7.38 14.54
C GLU A 181 10.25 -8.74 15.14
N GLY A 182 9.88 -8.94 16.42
CA GLY A 182 10.62 -9.71 17.43
C GLY A 182 10.58 -11.24 17.46
N MET A 183 11.22 -11.76 18.52
CA MET A 183 11.69 -13.14 18.78
C MET A 183 10.59 -14.22 18.77
N LEU A 184 10.78 -15.28 17.98
CA LEU A 184 9.93 -16.48 18.03
C LEU A 184 10.21 -17.27 19.32
N LEU A 185 9.18 -17.57 20.11
CA LEU A 185 9.32 -18.17 21.45
C LEU A 185 9.68 -19.67 21.46
N ASN A 186 9.68 -20.36 20.32
CA ASN A 186 9.96 -21.80 20.26
C ASN A 186 11.30 -22.09 19.54
N GLU A 187 12.32 -22.49 20.31
CA GLU A 187 13.68 -22.80 19.85
C GLU A 187 13.81 -24.05 18.98
N THR A 188 12.78 -24.90 18.91
CA THR A 188 12.84 -26.20 18.22
C THR A 188 12.45 -26.14 16.74
N HIS A 189 11.83 -25.05 16.29
CA HIS A 189 11.39 -24.90 14.92
C HIS A 189 12.42 -24.08 14.12
N GLY A 190 12.82 -24.60 12.95
CA GLY A 190 13.68 -23.88 12.00
C GLY A 190 13.10 -22.54 11.55
N ILE A 191 13.81 -21.85 10.65
CA ILE A 191 13.37 -20.56 10.08
C ILE A 191 11.94 -20.72 9.56
N HIS A 192 11.00 -19.90 10.07
CA HIS A 192 9.61 -19.96 9.64
C HIS A 192 9.50 -19.42 8.21
N VAL A 193 8.89 -20.21 7.33
CA VAL A 193 8.66 -19.86 5.92
C VAL A 193 7.19 -19.51 5.74
N CYS A 194 6.90 -18.36 5.13
CA CYS A 194 5.53 -18.00 4.79
C CYS A 194 4.96 -18.96 3.74
N ASN A 195 3.83 -19.61 4.02
CA ASN A 195 3.17 -20.52 3.07
C ASN A 195 2.78 -19.85 1.74
N ASN A 196 2.51 -18.53 1.75
CA ASN A 196 2.12 -17.74 0.58
C ASN A 196 3.29 -17.07 -0.14
N ALA A 197 4.53 -17.45 0.16
CA ALA A 197 5.69 -16.93 -0.55
C ALA A 197 5.72 -17.46 -2.01
N GLN A 198 6.11 -16.60 -2.95
CA GLN A 198 6.35 -16.99 -4.35
C GLN A 198 7.48 -18.00 -4.44
N PHE A 199 8.53 -17.80 -3.64
CA PHE A 199 9.62 -18.74 -3.44
C PHE A 199 10.38 -18.41 -2.15
N HIS A 200 11.15 -19.38 -1.68
CA HIS A 200 12.00 -19.30 -0.50
C HIS A 200 13.36 -19.92 -0.81
N VAL A 201 14.44 -19.22 -0.47
CA VAL A 201 15.82 -19.64 -0.75
C VAL A 201 16.68 -19.47 0.51
N PRO A 202 17.36 -20.52 0.99
CA PRO A 202 18.35 -20.38 2.06
C PRO A 202 19.57 -19.61 1.54
N LEU A 203 20.07 -18.66 2.34
CA LEU A 203 21.18 -17.81 1.94
C LEU A 203 22.52 -18.53 2.10
N LYS A 204 23.43 -18.29 1.15
CA LYS A 204 24.84 -18.65 1.29
C LYS A 204 25.48 -17.73 2.33
N TRP A 205 26.24 -18.33 3.25
CA TRP A 205 26.89 -17.60 4.32
C TRP A 205 28.41 -17.56 4.13
N THR A 206 29.01 -16.44 4.51
CA THR A 206 30.47 -16.27 4.59
C THR A 206 30.82 -15.20 5.63
N TYR A 207 31.85 -15.43 6.45
CA TYR A 207 32.26 -14.47 7.46
C TYR A 207 32.67 -13.11 6.88
N SER A 208 33.06 -13.06 5.60
CA SER A 208 33.42 -11.81 4.91
C SER A 208 32.22 -10.99 4.45
N CYS A 209 30.98 -11.50 4.55
CA CYS A 209 29.79 -10.84 4.03
C CYS A 209 29.56 -9.49 4.72
N GLY A 210 29.31 -8.44 3.92
CA GLY A 210 29.14 -7.07 4.40
C GLY A 210 30.40 -6.45 5.03
N THR A 211 31.59 -7.02 4.78
CA THR A 211 32.88 -6.43 5.20
C THR A 211 33.62 -5.85 3.98
N PRO A 212 34.69 -5.06 4.17
CA PRO A 212 35.52 -4.61 3.04
C PRO A 212 36.16 -5.74 2.22
N HIS A 213 36.25 -6.96 2.78
CA HIS A 213 36.75 -8.15 2.10
C HIS A 213 35.63 -8.98 1.44
N ASP A 214 34.41 -8.45 1.39
CA ASP A 214 33.28 -9.10 0.74
C ASP A 214 33.55 -9.26 -0.77
N ARG A 215 33.40 -10.49 -1.26
CA ARG A 215 33.65 -10.84 -2.66
C ARG A 215 32.33 -11.21 -3.32
N GLN A 216 32.15 -10.75 -4.55
CA GLN A 216 30.88 -10.87 -5.27
C GLN A 216 30.52 -12.33 -5.63
N ASP A 217 31.53 -13.20 -5.76
CA ASP A 217 31.40 -14.65 -6.00
C ASP A 217 30.76 -15.41 -4.82
N HIS A 218 30.85 -14.87 -3.60
CA HIS A 218 30.18 -15.44 -2.43
C HIS A 218 28.68 -15.08 -2.34
N LYS A 219 28.19 -14.14 -3.16
CA LYS A 219 26.79 -13.73 -3.14
C LYS A 219 25.92 -14.65 -3.97
N HIS A 220 24.72 -14.90 -3.48
CA HIS A 220 23.70 -15.62 -4.22
C HIS A 220 22.86 -14.62 -5.04
N ASN A 221 22.86 -14.78 -6.35
CA ASN A 221 22.08 -13.94 -7.26
C ASN A 221 20.73 -14.59 -7.54
N ILE A 222 19.65 -13.92 -7.14
CA ILE A 222 18.28 -14.38 -7.30
C ILE A 222 17.56 -13.39 -8.21
N THR A 223 17.17 -13.84 -9.40
CA THR A 223 16.44 -13.01 -10.37
C THR A 223 14.98 -13.40 -10.43
N TYR A 224 14.10 -12.40 -10.41
CA TYR A 224 12.66 -12.59 -10.53
C TYR A 224 12.06 -11.66 -11.59
N HIS A 225 11.18 -12.21 -12.41
CA HIS A 225 10.43 -11.48 -13.43
C HIS A 225 9.00 -11.22 -12.95
N VAL A 226 8.61 -9.94 -12.97
CA VAL A 226 7.32 -9.47 -12.44
C VAL A 226 6.21 -9.80 -13.44
N LYS A 227 5.36 -10.76 -13.06
CA LYS A 227 4.23 -11.24 -13.87
C LYS A 227 2.98 -10.36 -13.79
N ARG A 228 2.83 -9.59 -12.70
CA ARG A 228 1.67 -8.72 -12.45
C ARG A 228 2.11 -7.51 -11.62
N SER A 229 1.49 -6.36 -11.90
CA SER A 229 1.72 -5.13 -11.15
C SER A 229 1.16 -5.22 -9.73
N ASP A 230 2.03 -5.17 -8.72
CA ASP A 230 1.66 -5.26 -7.30
C ASP A 230 2.87 -4.84 -6.42
N PHE A 231 2.65 -4.78 -5.11
CA PHE A 231 3.73 -4.75 -4.13
C PHE A 231 4.41 -6.11 -4.03
N TYR A 232 5.74 -6.08 -4.06
CA TYR A 232 6.58 -7.24 -3.81
C TYR A 232 7.40 -6.97 -2.55
N TYR A 233 7.28 -7.87 -1.58
CA TYR A 233 7.96 -7.81 -0.29
C TYR A 233 9.10 -8.81 -0.27
N MET A 234 10.32 -8.28 -0.14
CA MET A 234 11.56 -9.01 0.01
C MET A 234 11.78 -9.30 1.50
N PHE A 235 11.54 -10.54 1.91
CA PHE A 235 11.50 -10.95 3.31
C PHE A 235 12.80 -11.70 3.67
N PHE A 236 13.51 -11.22 4.67
CA PHE A 236 14.74 -11.79 5.19
C PHE A 236 14.50 -12.31 6.60
N ALA A 237 14.75 -13.59 6.82
CA ALA A 237 14.60 -14.21 8.13
C ALA A 237 15.95 -14.78 8.59
N SER A 238 16.21 -14.74 9.89
CA SER A 238 17.48 -15.22 10.45
C SER A 238 17.27 -16.02 11.73
N ASN A 239 17.93 -17.17 11.81
CA ASN A 239 18.05 -18.01 12.99
C ASN A 239 19.50 -18.53 13.07
N PRO A 240 20.46 -17.67 13.45
CA PRO A 240 21.85 -18.07 13.59
C PRO A 240 21.99 -19.07 14.75
N PRO A 241 22.96 -19.99 14.67
CA PRO A 241 23.17 -21.02 15.70
C PRO A 241 23.65 -20.44 17.03
N LEU A 242 24.27 -19.26 17.02
CA LEU A 242 24.76 -18.57 18.21
C LEU A 242 23.79 -17.46 18.61
N TYR A 243 23.32 -17.50 19.85
CA TYR A 243 22.33 -16.55 20.39
C TYR A 243 22.85 -15.10 20.52
N VAL A 244 24.17 -14.94 20.70
CA VAL A 244 24.76 -13.66 21.16
C VAL A 244 24.98 -12.66 20.03
N THR A 245 25.08 -13.09 18.78
CA THR A 245 25.45 -12.23 17.65
C THR A 245 24.35 -12.18 16.59
N PRO A 246 23.83 -10.99 16.21
CA PRO A 246 22.91 -10.87 15.10
C PRO A 246 23.60 -11.25 13.79
N ASN A 247 22.83 -11.78 12.85
CA ASN A 247 23.32 -12.14 11.53
C ASN A 247 23.30 -10.90 10.62
N THR A 248 24.47 -10.50 10.14
CA THR A 248 24.56 -9.43 9.14
C THR A 248 24.21 -10.01 7.77
N ILE A 249 23.19 -9.47 7.12
CA ILE A 249 22.81 -9.81 5.74
C ILE A 249 23.11 -8.59 4.87
N ASP A 250 23.87 -8.80 3.80
CA ASP A 250 24.17 -7.76 2.82
C ASP A 250 23.49 -8.10 1.50
N ALA A 251 22.61 -7.21 1.04
CA ALA A 251 21.81 -7.39 -0.16
C ALA A 251 22.00 -6.21 -1.12
N LYS A 252 22.35 -6.53 -2.37
CA LYS A 252 22.41 -5.57 -3.48
C LYS A 252 21.28 -5.87 -4.46
N PHE A 253 20.42 -4.89 -4.69
CA PHE A 253 19.29 -4.99 -5.60
C PHE A 253 19.63 -4.33 -6.91
N TYR A 254 19.41 -5.05 -8.00
CA TYR A 254 19.48 -4.57 -9.37
C TYR A 254 18.05 -4.54 -9.92
N LEU A 255 17.46 -3.36 -9.98
CA LEU A 255 16.07 -3.15 -10.33
C LEU A 255 15.97 -2.68 -11.79
N ASN A 256 15.42 -3.52 -12.65
CA ASN A 256 15.06 -3.17 -14.02
C ASN A 256 13.55 -2.87 -14.06
N ARG A 257 13.22 -1.59 -13.90
CA ARG A 257 11.84 -1.12 -13.75
C ARG A 257 11.17 -0.84 -15.09
N THR A 258 9.92 -1.24 -15.17
CA THR A 258 8.94 -0.74 -16.15
C THR A 258 8.15 0.38 -15.49
N LEU A 259 7.94 1.47 -16.22
CA LEU A 259 7.24 2.68 -15.77
C LEU A 259 6.07 2.97 -16.72
N TYR A 260 5.10 3.76 -16.29
CA TYR A 260 4.07 4.29 -17.19
C TYR A 260 4.67 5.34 -18.13
N ASP A 261 4.18 5.37 -19.38
CA ASP A 261 4.61 6.36 -20.37
C ASP A 261 3.93 7.71 -20.10
N THR A 262 4.64 8.58 -19.39
CA THR A 262 4.18 9.91 -19.00
C THR A 262 3.89 10.82 -20.20
N ARG A 263 4.39 10.51 -21.41
CA ARG A 263 4.08 11.25 -22.63
C ARG A 263 2.61 11.14 -23.06
N GLN A 264 1.94 10.08 -22.60
CA GLN A 264 0.53 9.81 -22.91
C GLN A 264 -0.41 10.27 -21.81
N SER A 265 0.14 10.89 -20.76
CA SER A 265 -0.65 11.49 -19.70
C SER A 265 -1.51 12.66 -20.22
N VAL A 266 -2.63 12.90 -19.57
CA VAL A 266 -3.52 14.01 -19.88
C VAL A 266 -2.82 15.32 -19.53
N ALA A 267 -2.52 16.12 -20.54
CA ALA A 267 -1.91 17.45 -20.37
C ALA A 267 -2.95 18.43 -19.79
N LYS A 268 -2.98 18.56 -18.46
CA LYS A 268 -3.62 19.68 -17.77
C LYS A 268 -2.58 20.48 -16.98
N THR A 269 -2.79 21.79 -16.88
CA THR A 269 -1.85 22.74 -16.26
C THR A 269 -1.62 22.48 -14.77
N ASP A 270 -2.65 22.06 -14.06
CA ASP A 270 -2.59 21.64 -12.65
C ASP A 270 -1.70 20.42 -12.44
N VAL A 271 -1.80 19.41 -13.33
CA VAL A 271 -0.92 18.22 -13.32
C VAL A 271 0.51 18.58 -13.70
N GLU A 272 0.71 19.49 -14.65
CA GLU A 272 2.06 19.95 -15.03
C GLU A 272 2.78 20.66 -13.89
N ASN A 273 2.05 21.32 -13.00
CA ASN A 273 2.59 21.94 -11.79
C ASN A 273 2.95 20.92 -10.68
N CYS A 274 2.53 19.66 -10.83
CA CYS A 274 2.82 18.59 -9.86
C CYS A 274 4.11 17.83 -10.16
N LYS A 275 5.14 18.47 -10.72
CA LYS A 275 6.43 17.83 -11.05
C LYS A 275 7.51 18.23 -10.05
N ASN A 276 8.11 17.24 -9.39
CA ASN A 276 9.15 17.43 -8.37
C ASN A 276 8.72 18.39 -7.25
N VAL A 277 7.53 18.14 -6.69
CA VAL A 277 6.95 18.91 -5.58
C VAL A 277 6.64 18.00 -4.40
N SER A 278 6.56 18.55 -3.18
CA SER A 278 6.17 17.81 -1.97
C SER A 278 4.67 17.92 -1.65
N ARG A 279 3.97 18.88 -2.26
CA ARG A 279 2.51 19.03 -2.17
C ARG A 279 1.96 19.52 -3.49
N CYS A 280 0.87 18.92 -3.95
CA CYS A 280 0.16 19.35 -5.14
C CYS A 280 -1.34 19.11 -5.04
N THR A 281 -2.12 19.86 -5.81
CA THR A 281 -3.57 19.68 -5.94
C THR A 281 -3.92 19.54 -7.42
N VAL A 282 -4.65 18.47 -7.76
CA VAL A 282 -5.11 18.21 -9.13
C VAL A 282 -6.63 18.22 -9.17
N ASP A 283 -7.21 18.91 -10.15
CA ASP A 283 -8.64 19.03 -10.33
C ASP A 283 -9.23 17.88 -11.17
N LEU A 284 -10.38 17.38 -10.71
CA LEU A 284 -11.11 16.28 -11.33
C LEU A 284 -12.38 16.78 -12.02
N GLY A 285 -12.51 16.44 -13.29
CA GLY A 285 -13.74 16.68 -14.05
C GLY A 285 -14.90 15.91 -13.43
N LEU A 286 -16.10 16.51 -13.37
CA LEU A 286 -17.28 15.85 -12.83
C LEU A 286 -17.61 14.60 -13.68
N GLY A 287 -17.61 13.42 -13.06
CA GLY A 287 -17.90 12.16 -13.75
C GLY A 287 -16.86 11.76 -14.80
N SER A 288 -15.64 12.30 -14.71
CA SER A 288 -14.51 11.86 -15.53
C SER A 288 -14.06 10.44 -15.15
N ASP A 289 -13.44 9.75 -16.10
CA ASP A 289 -12.75 8.47 -15.91
C ASP A 289 -11.26 8.67 -15.62
N GLU A 290 -10.88 9.80 -15.04
CA GLU A 290 -9.50 10.19 -14.79
C GLU A 290 -8.98 9.64 -13.46
N TYR A 291 -7.74 9.15 -13.44
CA TYR A 291 -7.05 8.74 -12.23
C TYR A 291 -5.59 9.22 -12.23
N LEU A 292 -4.98 9.27 -11.05
CA LEU A 292 -3.63 9.79 -10.87
C LEU A 292 -2.62 8.65 -10.76
N VAL A 293 -1.42 8.91 -11.26
CA VAL A 293 -0.24 8.07 -11.11
C VAL A 293 0.85 8.93 -10.50
N VAL A 294 1.44 8.47 -9.41
CA VAL A 294 2.48 9.21 -8.69
C VAL A 294 3.80 8.46 -8.81
N GLU A 295 4.85 9.20 -9.13
CA GLU A 295 6.24 8.76 -9.20
C GLU A 295 7.03 9.45 -8.08
N MET A 296 7.69 8.67 -7.22
CA MET A 296 8.59 9.24 -6.21
C MET A 296 9.94 9.57 -6.84
N ASP A 297 10.35 10.83 -6.76
CA ASP A 297 11.57 11.32 -7.40
C ASP A 297 12.83 10.86 -6.66
N VAL A 298 13.93 10.66 -7.41
CA VAL A 298 15.23 10.23 -6.87
C VAL A 298 16.29 11.29 -7.09
N ASN A 299 16.91 11.75 -6.00
CA ASN A 299 18.11 12.58 -6.11
C ASN A 299 19.33 11.72 -6.53
N SER A 300 20.08 12.19 -7.51
CA SER A 300 20.75 11.35 -8.52
C SER A 300 22.16 10.85 -8.19
N SER A 301 22.67 10.96 -6.97
CA SER A 301 24.08 10.61 -6.68
C SER A 301 24.29 9.18 -6.15
N MET A 302 23.45 8.67 -5.26
CA MET A 302 23.34 7.27 -4.86
C MET A 302 22.05 7.12 -4.04
N PRO A 303 21.01 6.45 -4.54
CA PRO A 303 19.80 6.29 -3.74
C PRO A 303 20.05 5.31 -2.59
N THR A 304 20.27 5.85 -1.40
CA THR A 304 19.93 5.11 -0.17
C THR A 304 18.45 4.77 -0.25
N TRP A 305 18.07 3.55 0.09
CA TRP A 305 16.66 3.21 0.17
C TRP A 305 15.98 4.14 1.17
N THR A 306 14.95 4.84 0.71
CA THR A 306 14.05 5.60 1.56
C THR A 306 12.63 5.26 1.17
N SER A 307 11.76 5.31 2.18
CA SER A 307 10.32 5.21 2.02
C SER A 307 9.68 6.44 2.61
N ASP A 308 8.54 6.82 2.07
CA ASP A 308 7.72 7.89 2.60
C ASP A 308 6.25 7.55 2.38
N VAL A 309 5.38 8.30 3.04
CA VAL A 309 3.93 8.09 2.98
C VAL A 309 3.31 9.25 2.22
N LEU A 310 2.82 8.93 1.02
CA LEU A 310 2.00 9.83 0.24
C LEU A 310 0.61 9.92 0.89
N THR A 311 0.25 11.10 1.37
CA THR A 311 -1.10 11.41 1.81
C THR A 311 -1.91 11.89 0.62
N SER A 312 -3.05 11.25 0.38
CA SER A 312 -3.97 11.53 -0.72
C SER A 312 -5.35 11.89 -0.14
N LYS A 313 -5.76 13.15 -0.30
CA LYS A 313 -7.00 13.70 0.25
C LYS A 313 -8.00 14.10 -0.85
N CYS A 314 -9.23 13.62 -0.72
CA CYS A 314 -10.34 14.01 -1.59
C CYS A 314 -10.88 15.39 -1.20
N LEU A 315 -10.77 16.37 -2.10
CA LEU A 315 -11.39 17.69 -1.91
C LEU A 315 -12.89 17.60 -2.22
N PRO A 316 -13.80 17.88 -1.28
CA PRO A 316 -15.24 17.68 -1.49
C PRO A 316 -15.83 18.64 -2.51
N ARG A 317 -16.66 18.12 -3.41
CA ARG A 317 -17.41 18.92 -4.38
C ARG A 317 -18.57 19.65 -3.70
N LYS A 318 -18.29 20.76 -3.00
CA LYS A 318 -19.22 21.53 -2.15
C LYS A 318 -20.60 21.78 -2.79
N ARG A 319 -20.65 22.07 -4.09
CA ARG A 319 -21.91 22.30 -4.82
C ARG A 319 -22.82 21.06 -4.84
N LEU A 320 -22.26 19.86 -5.02
CA LEU A 320 -23.04 18.62 -5.02
C LEU A 320 -23.61 18.34 -3.63
N TYR A 321 -22.76 18.40 -2.60
CA TYR A 321 -23.19 18.24 -1.20
C TYR A 321 -24.28 19.25 -0.81
N PHE A 322 -24.15 20.51 -1.22
CA PHE A 322 -25.16 21.53 -0.97
C PHE A 322 -26.52 21.16 -1.59
N VAL A 323 -26.55 20.64 -2.82
CA VAL A 323 -27.80 20.18 -3.45
C VAL A 323 -28.46 19.08 -2.63
N PHE A 324 -27.71 18.08 -2.16
CA PHE A 324 -28.26 17.02 -1.30
C PHE A 324 -28.88 17.57 0.00
N TYR A 325 -28.16 18.45 0.70
CA TYR A 325 -28.66 19.04 1.95
C TYR A 325 -29.82 20.02 1.73
N PHE A 326 -29.85 20.71 0.59
CA PHE A 326 -30.95 21.58 0.22
C PHE A 326 -32.22 20.77 -0.08
N VAL A 327 -32.11 19.69 -0.86
CA VAL A 327 -33.22 18.77 -1.15
C VAL A 327 -33.69 18.10 0.13
N PHE A 328 -32.79 17.69 1.02
CA PHE A 328 -33.14 17.20 2.35
C PHE A 328 -34.05 18.18 3.12
N GLY A 329 -33.70 19.48 3.15
CA GLY A 329 -34.53 20.50 3.77
C GLY A 329 -35.93 20.61 3.14
N LEU A 330 -36.03 20.54 1.81
CA LEU A 330 -37.31 20.54 1.11
C LEU A 330 -38.18 19.31 1.47
N PHE A 331 -37.57 18.13 1.59
CA PHE A 331 -38.27 16.90 1.97
C PHE A 331 -38.82 16.97 3.40
N ILE A 332 -38.07 17.55 4.34
CA ILE A 332 -38.55 17.79 5.71
C ILE A 332 -39.73 18.76 5.71
N MET A 333 -39.63 19.86 4.95
CA MET A 333 -40.72 20.83 4.87
C MET A 333 -41.98 20.19 4.27
N MET A 334 -41.86 19.38 3.22
CA MET A 334 -43.00 18.64 2.65
C MET A 334 -43.64 17.67 3.65
N ALA A 335 -42.83 16.94 4.43
CA ALA A 335 -43.34 16.05 5.47
C ALA A 335 -44.09 16.83 6.57
N ALA A 336 -43.60 18.02 6.94
CA ALA A 336 -44.20 18.86 7.97
C ALA A 336 -45.56 19.46 7.54
N PHE A 337 -45.74 19.82 6.28
CA PHE A 337 -46.99 20.42 5.77
C PHE A 337 -48.03 19.39 5.27
N GLN A 338 -47.71 18.09 5.26
CA GLN A 338 -48.64 17.00 4.93
C GLN A 338 -49.35 16.39 6.15
N GLY A 339 -49.15 16.99 7.34
CA GLY A 339 -49.81 16.61 8.60
C GLY A 339 -51.15 17.27 8.85
#